data_AF-A0A6G4D2C2-F1
#
_entry.id   AF-A0A6G4D2C2-F1
#
_cell.length_a   1.000
_cell.length_b   1.000
_cell.length_c   1.000
_cell.angle_alpha   90.00
_cell.angle_beta   90.00
_cell.angle_gamma   90.00
#
_symmetry.space_group_name_H-M   'P 1'
#
loop_
_entity.id
_entity.type
_entity.pdbx_description
1 polymer ?
#
loop_
_entity_poly.entity_id
_entity_poly.type
_entity_poly.pdbx_seq_one_letter_code
_entity_poly.pdbx_strand_id
1 'polypeptide(L)'
;ACVGFEQHNIHHDKDVYGHILSVVENVPNKLELRLAALLHDIGKPRCFSIGDNGQGHFYGHQKISADMTKDILKRLKFDNKTIDKVDKLVYNHMTRYNKLRTPNIKKFINKVGIDNLDDLFELQIADIKGSAKEYHSFDNVLNLKIKCEKILSEKQPLTIKDLDINGYDLMKLGINQGKEIGIMLNKLLDIILENPNLNNKEDLIKIVESI
;
A
#
# COMPACT_ATOMS: atom_id res chain seq x y z
N ALA A 1 21.60 -0.34 -12.84
CA ALA A 1 21.18 0.84 -12.06
C ALA A 1 21.38 0.61 -10.56
N CYS A 2 20.90 -0.50 -9.97
CA CYS A 2 21.03 -0.77 -8.54
C CYS A 2 22.39 -1.38 -8.11
N VAL A 3 23.07 -2.10 -9.01
CA VAL A 3 24.38 -2.73 -8.73
C VAL A 3 25.43 -1.64 -8.48
N GLY A 4 26.11 -1.71 -7.34
CA GLY A 4 27.13 -0.76 -6.89
C GLY A 4 26.56 0.61 -6.49
N PHE A 5 25.24 0.75 -6.34
CA PHE A 5 24.63 2.00 -5.93
C PHE A 5 24.68 2.15 -4.40
N GLU A 6 25.71 2.85 -3.92
CA GLU A 6 25.88 3.15 -2.51
C GLU A 6 24.75 4.04 -1.98
N GLN A 7 24.14 3.65 -0.86
CA GLN A 7 22.95 4.33 -0.35
C GLN A 7 23.27 5.58 0.48
N HIS A 8 24.52 5.72 0.95
CA HIS A 8 24.97 6.80 1.83
C HIS A 8 24.06 7.05 3.04
N ASN A 9 23.47 5.99 3.60
CA ASN A 9 22.47 6.10 4.64
C ASN A 9 22.83 5.15 5.79
N ILE A 10 22.80 5.66 7.02
CA ILE A 10 23.20 4.92 8.22
C ILE A 10 22.40 3.62 8.43
N HIS A 11 21.15 3.58 7.94
CA HIS A 11 20.29 2.41 8.09
C HIS A 11 20.64 1.25 7.14
N HIS A 12 21.59 1.44 6.22
CA HIS A 12 21.95 0.47 5.20
C HIS A 12 23.45 0.18 5.19
N ASP A 13 23.78 -1.11 5.19
CA ASP A 13 25.14 -1.69 5.16
C ASP A 13 25.48 -2.31 3.80
N LYS A 14 24.61 -2.09 2.80
CA LYS A 14 24.69 -2.68 1.44
C LYS A 14 24.35 -1.62 0.39
N ASP A 15 24.83 -1.86 -0.83
CA ASP A 15 24.30 -1.18 -2.01
C ASP A 15 22.82 -1.55 -2.24
N VAL A 16 22.14 -0.82 -3.12
CA VAL A 16 20.71 -1.07 -3.39
C VAL A 16 20.46 -2.49 -3.88
N TYR A 17 21.34 -3.05 -4.72
CA TYR A 17 21.17 -4.40 -5.25
C TYR A 17 21.31 -5.48 -4.17
N GLY A 18 22.36 -5.42 -3.35
CA GLY A 18 22.60 -6.35 -2.25
C GLY A 18 21.48 -6.30 -1.20
N HIS A 19 20.95 -5.11 -0.93
CA HIS A 19 19.75 -4.96 -0.11
C HIS A 19 18.56 -5.70 -0.73
N ILE A 20 18.23 -5.45 -2.01
CA ILE A 20 17.13 -6.13 -2.72
C ILE A 20 17.27 -7.66 -2.65
N LEU A 21 18.47 -8.21 -2.90
CA LEU A 21 18.70 -9.65 -2.81
C LEU A 21 18.45 -10.18 -1.40
N SER A 22 18.91 -9.47 -0.37
CA SER A 22 18.67 -9.85 1.03
C SER A 22 17.17 -9.84 1.36
N VAL A 23 16.39 -8.88 0.87
CA VAL A 23 14.93 -8.85 1.05
C VAL A 23 14.28 -10.05 0.35
N VAL A 24 14.70 -10.36 -0.88
CA VAL A 24 14.21 -11.53 -1.63
C VAL A 24 14.48 -12.82 -0.85
N GLU A 25 15.65 -13.01 -0.26
CA GLU A 25 15.98 -14.18 0.55
C GLU A 25 15.08 -14.33 1.79
N ASN A 26 14.66 -13.21 2.38
CA ASN A 26 13.91 -13.18 3.63
C ASN A 26 12.38 -13.27 3.48
N VAL A 27 11.83 -13.25 2.26
CA VAL A 27 10.39 -13.46 2.04
C VAL A 27 10.04 -14.93 1.73
N PRO A 28 8.83 -15.41 2.06
CA PRO A 28 8.33 -16.71 1.61
C PRO A 28 8.46 -16.94 0.10
N ASN A 29 8.52 -18.21 -0.32
CA ASN A 29 8.56 -18.58 -1.74
C ASN A 29 7.15 -18.52 -2.38
N LYS A 30 6.60 -17.31 -2.47
CA LYS A 30 5.37 -16.97 -3.19
C LYS A 30 5.74 -16.04 -4.34
N LEU A 31 5.27 -16.34 -5.55
CA LEU A 31 5.68 -15.65 -6.77
C LEU A 31 5.51 -14.12 -6.67
N GLU A 32 4.31 -13.65 -6.31
CA GLU A 32 4.00 -12.23 -6.27
C GLU A 32 4.79 -11.51 -5.16
N LEU A 33 5.01 -12.17 -4.03
CA LEU A 33 5.81 -11.63 -2.94
C LEU A 33 7.30 -11.55 -3.30
N ARG A 34 7.84 -12.56 -3.99
CA ARG A 34 9.22 -12.57 -4.50
C ARG A 34 9.43 -11.50 -5.57
N LEU A 35 8.44 -11.28 -6.45
CA LEU A 35 8.46 -10.19 -7.42
C LEU A 35 8.42 -8.83 -6.71
N ALA A 36 7.57 -8.66 -5.69
CA ALA A 36 7.52 -7.42 -4.92
C ALA A 36 8.85 -7.15 -4.20
N ALA A 37 9.43 -8.15 -3.54
CA ALA A 37 10.74 -8.05 -2.91
C ALA A 37 11.84 -7.69 -3.91
N LEU A 38 11.84 -8.29 -5.11
CA LEU A 38 12.82 -7.98 -6.15
C LEU A 38 12.70 -6.54 -6.66
N LEU A 39 11.49 -5.98 -6.70
CA LEU A 39 11.20 -4.73 -7.39
C LEU A 39 10.96 -3.53 -6.45
N HIS A 40 10.84 -3.74 -5.13
CA HIS A 40 10.39 -2.68 -4.22
C HIS A 40 11.24 -1.40 -4.22
N ASP A 41 12.55 -1.55 -4.44
CA ASP A 41 13.54 -0.48 -4.31
C ASP A 41 14.25 -0.09 -5.61
N ILE A 42 13.82 -0.62 -6.75
CA ILE A 42 14.47 -0.37 -8.05
C ILE A 42 14.40 1.09 -8.50
N GLY A 43 13.47 1.87 -7.92
CA GLY A 43 13.29 3.29 -8.15
C GLY A 43 14.28 4.18 -7.39
N LYS A 44 14.94 3.66 -6.32
CA LYS A 44 15.85 4.45 -5.47
C LYS A 44 16.88 5.26 -6.27
N PRO A 45 17.61 4.69 -7.25
CA PRO A 45 18.59 5.46 -8.02
C PRO A 45 18.02 6.65 -8.80
N ARG A 46 16.72 6.66 -9.13
CA ARG A 46 16.07 7.73 -9.90
C ARG A 46 15.67 8.95 -9.06
N CYS A 47 15.65 8.82 -7.74
CA CYS A 47 15.26 9.88 -6.82
C CYS A 47 16.27 10.04 -5.67
N PHE A 48 17.50 9.60 -5.89
CA PHE A 48 18.56 9.76 -4.91
C PHE A 48 18.95 11.24 -4.77
N SER A 49 19.10 11.68 -3.54
CA SER A 49 19.60 13.02 -3.19
C SER A 49 20.45 12.93 -1.93
N ILE A 50 21.46 13.79 -1.79
CA ILE A 50 22.30 13.89 -0.60
C ILE A 50 21.87 15.13 0.19
N GLY A 51 21.57 14.96 1.48
CA GLY A 51 21.31 16.07 2.39
C GLY A 51 22.59 16.74 2.90
N ASP A 52 22.46 17.91 3.53
CA ASP A 52 23.59 18.71 4.01
C ASP A 52 24.48 17.98 5.04
N ASN A 53 23.95 16.96 5.71
CA ASN A 53 24.66 16.09 6.64
C ASN A 53 25.36 14.89 5.98
N GLY A 54 25.39 14.83 4.64
CA GLY A 54 25.96 13.74 3.87
C GLY A 54 25.08 12.49 3.76
N GLN A 55 23.86 12.49 4.32
CA GLN A 55 22.97 11.33 4.24
C GLN A 55 22.19 11.26 2.93
N GLY A 56 22.13 10.06 2.38
CA GLY A 56 21.34 9.72 1.21
C GLY A 56 19.85 9.61 1.54
N HIS A 57 19.04 10.22 0.68
CA HIS A 57 17.58 10.21 0.73
C HIS A 57 16.99 9.67 -0.57
N PHE A 58 15.83 9.02 -0.45
CA PHE A 58 15.10 8.37 -1.54
C PHE A 58 13.62 8.75 -1.52
N TYR A 59 13.32 10.05 -1.42
CA TYR A 59 11.93 10.50 -1.27
C TYR A 59 11.07 10.10 -2.47
N GLY A 60 9.98 9.37 -2.20
CA GLY A 60 9.04 8.94 -3.23
C GLY A 60 9.48 7.71 -4.04
N HIS A 61 10.58 7.03 -3.67
CA HIS A 61 11.06 5.85 -4.41
C HIS A 61 9.99 4.76 -4.53
N GLN A 62 9.15 4.56 -3.52
CA GLN A 62 8.08 3.56 -3.54
C GLN A 62 7.10 3.77 -4.70
N LYS A 63 6.83 5.03 -5.07
CA LYS A 63 5.97 5.36 -6.22
C LYS A 63 6.70 5.08 -7.53
N ILE A 64 7.96 5.50 -7.63
CA ILE A 64 8.78 5.29 -8.83
C ILE A 64 9.00 3.79 -9.07
N SER A 65 9.32 3.03 -8.03
CA SER A 65 9.45 1.57 -8.07
C SER A 65 8.15 0.91 -8.49
N ALA A 66 7.00 1.37 -8.00
CA ALA A 66 5.68 0.86 -8.36
C ALA A 66 5.35 1.11 -9.85
N ASP A 67 5.59 2.33 -10.33
CA ASP A 67 5.40 2.68 -11.76
C ASP A 67 6.31 1.82 -12.65
N MET A 68 7.59 1.69 -12.29
CA MET A 68 8.55 0.80 -12.99
C MET A 68 8.13 -0.68 -12.93
N THR A 69 7.59 -1.13 -11.80
CA THR A 69 7.10 -2.50 -11.59
C THR A 69 5.98 -2.82 -12.58
N LYS A 70 5.00 -1.93 -12.74
CA LYS A 70 3.92 -2.11 -13.73
C LYS A 70 4.49 -2.28 -15.13
N ASP A 71 5.39 -1.39 -15.53
CA ASP A 71 5.96 -1.41 -16.88
C ASP A 71 6.78 -2.68 -17.14
N ILE A 72 7.58 -3.11 -16.17
CA ILE A 72 8.37 -4.34 -16.24
C ILE A 72 7.46 -5.56 -16.36
N LEU A 73 6.47 -5.70 -15.48
CA LEU A 73 5.61 -6.88 -15.46
C LEU A 73 4.67 -6.95 -16.67
N LYS A 74 4.19 -5.80 -17.17
CA LYS A 74 3.45 -5.72 -18.45
C LYS A 74 4.31 -6.17 -19.62
N ARG A 75 5.56 -5.70 -19.69
CA ARG A 75 6.51 -6.12 -20.74
C ARG A 75 6.81 -7.63 -20.67
N LEU A 76 6.86 -8.19 -19.46
CA LEU A 76 7.01 -9.62 -19.21
C LEU A 76 5.72 -10.43 -19.35
N LYS A 77 4.60 -9.79 -19.73
CA LYS A 77 3.30 -10.44 -20.03
C LYS A 77 2.66 -11.14 -18.83
N PHE A 78 2.92 -10.69 -17.60
CA PHE A 78 2.14 -11.14 -16.43
C PHE A 78 0.67 -10.71 -16.55
N ASP A 79 -0.23 -11.45 -15.91
CA ASP A 79 -1.64 -11.10 -15.88
C ASP A 79 -1.90 -9.87 -15.00
N ASN A 80 -3.05 -9.21 -15.22
CA ASN A 80 -3.40 -7.98 -14.52
C ASN A 80 -3.53 -8.16 -13.01
N LYS A 81 -3.92 -9.36 -12.52
CA LYS A 81 -4.08 -9.61 -11.09
C LYS A 81 -2.71 -9.68 -10.42
N THR A 82 -1.74 -10.37 -11.02
CA THR A 82 -0.36 -10.37 -10.52
C THR A 82 0.24 -8.97 -10.58
N ILE A 83 0.07 -8.22 -11.69
CA ILE A 83 0.59 -6.86 -11.80
C ILE A 83 0.01 -5.95 -10.70
N ASP A 84 -1.30 -5.95 -10.50
CA ASP A 84 -1.98 -5.14 -9.48
C ASP A 84 -1.54 -5.50 -8.06
N LYS A 85 -1.40 -6.80 -7.76
CA LYS A 85 -0.90 -7.26 -6.46
C LYS A 85 0.53 -6.80 -6.20
N VAL A 86 1.46 -7.07 -7.12
CA VAL A 86 2.88 -6.70 -6.94
C VAL A 86 3.03 -5.18 -6.85
N ASP A 87 2.31 -4.42 -7.67
CA ASP A 87 2.27 -2.96 -7.60
C ASP A 87 1.84 -2.46 -6.22
N LYS A 88 0.73 -2.99 -5.68
CA LYS A 88 0.23 -2.60 -4.35
C LYS A 88 1.22 -2.90 -3.25
N LEU A 89 1.89 -4.05 -3.31
CA LEU A 89 2.92 -4.42 -2.34
C LEU A 89 4.11 -3.45 -2.42
N VAL A 90 4.64 -3.21 -3.63
CA VAL A 90 5.75 -2.28 -3.87
C VAL A 90 5.39 -0.85 -3.46
N TYR A 91 4.23 -0.34 -3.85
CA TYR A 91 3.83 1.03 -3.52
C TYR A 91 3.71 1.26 -2.01
N ASN A 92 3.22 0.26 -1.27
CA ASN A 92 2.91 0.39 0.15
C ASN A 92 3.99 -0.18 1.08
N HIS A 93 5.10 -0.71 0.57
CA HIS A 93 6.12 -1.40 1.39
C HIS A 93 6.66 -0.52 2.54
N MET A 94 6.79 0.80 2.33
CA MET A 94 7.22 1.73 3.39
C MET A 94 6.18 2.02 4.48
N THR A 95 4.94 1.56 4.33
CA THR A 95 3.81 1.99 5.18
C THR A 95 3.81 1.25 6.53
N ARG A 96 4.67 1.70 7.45
CA ARG A 96 4.87 1.10 8.78
C ARG A 96 4.65 2.12 9.90
N TYR A 97 3.54 2.84 9.85
CA TYR A 97 3.28 3.96 10.77
C TYR A 97 2.67 3.49 12.10
N ASN A 98 3.31 3.82 13.22
CA ASN A 98 2.85 3.41 14.55
C ASN A 98 1.58 4.16 15.00
N LYS A 99 1.45 5.45 14.65
CA LYS A 99 0.45 6.38 15.20
C LYS A 99 -0.73 6.68 14.26
N LEU A 100 -1.20 5.69 13.51
CA LEU A 100 -2.41 5.87 12.70
C LEU A 100 -3.66 5.81 13.57
N ARG A 101 -4.56 6.79 13.36
CA ARG A 101 -5.94 6.73 13.86
C ARG A 101 -6.71 5.64 13.10
N THR A 102 -7.74 5.06 13.72
CA THR A 102 -8.55 3.97 13.13
C THR A 102 -9.03 4.24 11.70
N PRO A 103 -9.57 5.42 11.33
CA PRO A 103 -9.98 5.68 9.95
C PRO A 103 -8.83 5.57 8.94
N ASN A 104 -7.62 5.98 9.31
CA ASN A 104 -6.43 5.87 8.45
C ASN A 104 -5.99 4.41 8.26
N ILE A 105 -6.19 3.57 9.28
CA ILE A 105 -5.91 2.13 9.16
C ILE A 105 -6.93 1.47 8.26
N LYS A 106 -8.21 1.86 8.34
CA LYS A 106 -9.22 1.39 7.39
C LYS A 106 -8.92 1.82 5.95
N LYS A 107 -8.53 3.08 5.75
CA LYS A 107 -8.06 3.60 4.44
C LYS A 107 -6.85 2.81 3.94
N PHE A 108 -5.92 2.46 4.81
CA PHE A 108 -4.78 1.60 4.50
C PHE A 108 -5.22 0.19 4.06
N ILE A 109 -6.11 -0.47 4.82
CA ILE A 109 -6.66 -1.78 4.47
C ILE A 109 -7.35 -1.74 3.11
N ASN A 110 -8.20 -0.73 2.88
CA ASN A 110 -8.87 -0.54 1.59
C ASN A 110 -7.88 -0.41 0.43
N LYS A 111 -6.87 0.46 0.60
CA LYS A 111 -5.86 0.76 -0.41
C LYS A 111 -4.98 -0.45 -0.75
N VAL A 112 -4.54 -1.19 0.26
CA VAL A 112 -3.71 -2.39 0.08
C VAL A 112 -4.54 -3.55 -0.45
N GLY A 113 -5.80 -3.65 -0.02
CA GLY A 113 -6.66 -4.80 -0.23
C GLY A 113 -6.44 -5.87 0.84
N ILE A 114 -7.53 -6.41 1.37
CA ILE A 114 -7.53 -7.36 2.50
C ILE A 114 -6.62 -8.57 2.19
N ASP A 115 -6.74 -9.13 0.99
CA ASP A 115 -5.98 -10.32 0.54
C ASP A 115 -4.47 -10.09 0.39
N ASN A 116 -4.01 -8.82 0.45
CA ASN A 116 -2.60 -8.46 0.29
C ASN A 116 -1.93 -8.08 1.61
N LEU A 117 -2.68 -7.94 2.71
CA LEU A 117 -2.14 -7.44 3.98
C LEU A 117 -1.03 -8.33 4.54
N ASP A 118 -1.25 -9.65 4.58
CA ASP A 118 -0.25 -10.57 5.10
C ASP A 118 1.05 -10.54 4.29
N ASP A 119 0.94 -10.60 2.96
CA ASP A 119 2.12 -10.52 2.09
C ASP A 119 2.82 -9.15 2.20
N LEU A 120 2.08 -8.06 2.44
CA LEU A 120 2.68 -6.76 2.72
C LEU A 120 3.45 -6.79 4.03
N PHE A 121 2.89 -7.33 5.12
CA PHE A 121 3.61 -7.43 6.39
C PHE A 121 4.85 -8.31 6.30
N GLU A 122 4.80 -9.42 5.55
CA GLU A 122 5.97 -10.26 5.26
C GLU A 122 7.05 -9.49 4.50
N LEU A 123 6.67 -8.77 3.43
CA LEU A 123 7.60 -7.90 2.69
C LEU A 123 8.20 -6.85 3.62
N GLN A 124 7.39 -6.30 4.52
CA GLN A 124 7.81 -5.26 5.44
C GLN A 124 8.87 -5.74 6.43
N ILE A 125 8.65 -6.92 7.00
CA ILE A 125 9.59 -7.59 7.90
C ILE A 125 10.88 -7.95 7.16
N ALA A 126 10.79 -8.48 5.93
CA ALA A 126 11.95 -8.84 5.14
C ALA A 126 12.83 -7.64 4.77
N ASP A 127 12.22 -6.50 4.44
CA ASP A 127 12.93 -5.24 4.18
C ASP A 127 13.69 -4.72 5.43
N ILE A 128 13.08 -4.80 6.61
CA ILE A 128 13.78 -4.52 7.87
C ILE A 128 14.96 -5.47 8.05
N LYS A 129 14.76 -6.78 7.85
CA LYS A 129 15.84 -7.77 7.96
C LYS A 129 16.98 -7.54 6.98
N GLY A 130 16.69 -6.99 5.80
CA GLY A 130 17.68 -6.64 4.78
C GLY A 130 18.49 -5.38 5.07
N SER A 131 18.08 -4.59 6.08
CA SER A 131 18.76 -3.38 6.54
C SER A 131 19.87 -3.69 7.57
N ALA A 132 20.65 -2.69 7.98
CA ALA A 132 21.70 -2.86 8.98
C ALA A 132 21.11 -3.34 10.33
N LYS A 133 21.77 -4.35 10.94
CA LYS A 133 21.23 -5.11 12.08
C LYS A 133 20.90 -4.26 13.30
N GLU A 134 21.71 -3.25 13.57
CA GLU A 134 21.51 -2.33 14.70
C GLU A 134 20.21 -1.51 14.61
N TYR A 135 19.60 -1.42 13.42
CA TYR A 135 18.34 -0.69 13.19
C TYR A 135 17.13 -1.61 13.02
N HIS A 136 17.27 -2.92 13.27
CA HIS A 136 16.15 -3.86 13.18
C HIS A 136 15.11 -3.55 14.26
N SER A 137 13.92 -3.14 13.84
CA SER A 137 12.75 -2.98 14.71
C SER A 137 11.48 -3.38 13.98
N PHE A 138 10.76 -4.37 14.52
CA PHE A 138 9.53 -4.91 13.94
C PHE A 138 8.27 -4.35 14.59
N ASP A 139 8.39 -3.61 15.70
CA ASP A 139 7.26 -3.18 16.53
C ASP A 139 6.21 -2.41 15.74
N ASN A 140 6.64 -1.51 14.85
CA ASN A 140 5.72 -0.73 14.04
C ASN A 140 4.91 -1.59 13.07
N VAL A 141 5.53 -2.63 12.49
CA VAL A 141 4.87 -3.56 11.57
C VAL A 141 3.89 -4.45 12.33
N LEU A 142 4.34 -5.05 13.44
CA LEU A 142 3.52 -5.94 14.26
C LEU A 142 2.33 -5.21 14.87
N ASN A 143 2.54 -3.98 15.37
CA ASN A 143 1.46 -3.16 15.90
C ASN A 143 0.44 -2.77 14.82
N LEU A 144 0.89 -2.44 13.60
CA LEU A 144 -0.02 -2.17 12.50
C LEU A 144 -0.81 -3.42 12.09
N LYS A 145 -0.17 -4.59 12.06
CA LYS A 145 -0.81 -5.88 11.79
C LYS A 145 -1.92 -6.18 12.79
N ILE A 146 -1.63 -6.11 14.10
CA ILE A 146 -2.63 -6.33 15.17
C ILE A 146 -3.82 -5.37 15.03
N LYS A 147 -3.56 -4.09 14.73
CA LYS A 147 -4.64 -3.11 14.53
C LYS A 147 -5.49 -3.42 13.29
N CYS A 148 -4.88 -3.91 12.21
CA CYS A 148 -5.61 -4.34 11.02
C CYS A 148 -6.49 -5.56 11.32
N GLU A 149 -5.93 -6.58 11.99
CA GLU A 149 -6.67 -7.79 12.41
C GLU A 149 -7.87 -7.43 13.29
N LYS A 150 -7.71 -6.49 14.23
CA LYS A 150 -8.81 -5.98 15.06
C LYS A 150 -9.91 -5.33 14.20
N ILE A 151 -9.55 -4.45 13.27
CA ILE A 151 -10.54 -3.80 12.40
C ILE A 151 -11.28 -4.81 11.53
N LEU A 152 -10.57 -5.81 11.01
CA LEU A 152 -11.17 -6.87 10.18
C LEU A 152 -12.15 -7.74 11.00
N SER A 153 -11.85 -8.01 12.28
CA SER A 153 -12.75 -8.79 13.14
C SER A 153 -14.03 -8.04 13.52
N GLU A 154 -13.99 -6.71 13.52
CA GLU A 154 -15.16 -5.84 13.75
C GLU A 154 -16.16 -5.84 12.58
N LYS A 155 -15.77 -6.35 11.40
CA LYS A 155 -16.63 -6.47 10.19
C LYS A 155 -17.34 -5.16 9.78
N GLN A 156 -16.70 -4.02 10.05
CA GLN A 156 -17.19 -2.73 9.58
C GLN A 156 -17.00 -2.58 8.07
N PRO A 157 -17.73 -1.67 7.40
CA PRO A 157 -17.53 -1.40 5.98
C PRO A 157 -16.10 -0.90 5.70
N LEU A 158 -15.43 -1.52 4.72
CA LEU A 158 -14.04 -1.20 4.36
C LEU A 158 -13.87 -0.96 2.86
N THR A 159 -14.83 -1.36 2.04
CA THR A 159 -14.79 -1.28 0.60
C THR A 159 -16.09 -0.72 0.03
N ILE A 160 -16.07 -0.31 -1.23
CA ILE A 160 -17.27 0.16 -1.94
C ILE A 160 -18.38 -0.91 -1.92
N LYS A 161 -18.00 -2.20 -1.92
CA LYS A 161 -18.97 -3.31 -1.89
C LYS A 161 -19.72 -3.41 -0.57
N ASP A 162 -19.18 -2.82 0.49
CA ASP A 162 -19.79 -2.83 1.81
C ASP A 162 -20.75 -1.65 2.01
N LEU A 163 -20.81 -0.71 1.05
CA LEU A 163 -21.76 0.40 1.10
C LEU A 163 -23.19 -0.11 0.92
N ASP A 164 -24.12 0.40 1.74
CA ASP A 164 -25.56 0.10 1.63
C ASP A 164 -26.25 0.87 0.49
N ILE A 165 -25.45 1.39 -0.44
CA ILE A 165 -25.87 2.05 -1.67
C ILE A 165 -24.94 1.59 -2.80
N ASN A 166 -25.48 1.48 -4.01
CA ASN A 166 -24.71 1.08 -5.18
C ASN A 166 -24.92 2.03 -6.37
N GLY A 167 -24.28 1.73 -7.50
CA GLY A 167 -24.40 2.56 -8.69
C GLY A 167 -25.83 2.72 -9.24
N TYR A 168 -26.69 1.70 -9.10
CA TYR A 168 -28.09 1.80 -9.52
C TYR A 168 -28.89 2.79 -8.68
N ASP A 169 -28.63 2.84 -7.39
CA ASP A 169 -29.25 3.83 -6.51
C ASP A 169 -28.79 5.25 -6.87
N LEU A 170 -27.48 5.44 -7.12
CA LEU A 170 -26.95 6.74 -7.55
C LEU A 170 -27.50 7.20 -8.90
N MET A 171 -27.74 6.27 -9.85
CA MET A 171 -28.40 6.59 -11.12
C MET A 171 -29.83 7.09 -10.91
N LYS A 172 -30.59 6.49 -9.96
CA LYS A 172 -31.94 6.96 -9.61
C LYS A 172 -31.94 8.36 -8.97
N LEU A 173 -30.83 8.75 -8.34
CA LEU A 173 -30.60 10.09 -7.80
C LEU A 173 -30.09 11.08 -8.85
N GLY A 174 -29.98 10.68 -10.13
CA GLY A 174 -29.60 11.54 -11.24
C GLY A 174 -28.13 11.50 -11.66
N ILE A 175 -27.29 10.69 -11.00
CA ILE A 175 -25.87 10.54 -11.34
C ILE A 175 -25.71 9.44 -12.39
N ASN A 176 -25.70 9.83 -13.67
CA ASN A 176 -25.78 8.87 -14.78
C ASN A 176 -24.43 8.56 -15.46
N GLN A 177 -23.36 9.32 -15.19
CA GLN A 177 -22.04 9.02 -15.77
C GLN A 177 -21.28 8.02 -14.90
N GLY A 178 -20.82 6.90 -15.49
CA GLY A 178 -20.11 5.85 -14.75
C GLY A 178 -18.86 6.35 -13.98
N LYS A 179 -18.15 7.35 -14.51
CA LYS A 179 -17.02 7.99 -13.83
C LYS A 179 -17.48 8.76 -12.57
N GLU A 180 -18.57 9.52 -12.68
CA GLU A 180 -19.14 10.29 -11.56
C GLU A 180 -19.69 9.37 -10.48
N ILE A 181 -20.34 8.26 -10.86
CA ILE A 181 -20.78 7.20 -9.94
C ILE A 181 -19.59 6.68 -9.13
N GLY A 182 -18.49 6.32 -9.81
CA GLY A 182 -17.29 5.83 -9.14
C GLY A 182 -16.69 6.86 -8.17
N ILE A 183 -16.64 8.14 -8.56
CA ILE A 183 -16.18 9.24 -7.69
C ILE A 183 -17.08 9.36 -6.46
N MET A 184 -18.40 9.33 -6.65
CA MET A 184 -19.36 9.44 -5.56
C MET A 184 -19.26 8.26 -4.59
N LEU A 185 -19.19 7.02 -5.07
CA LEU A 185 -19.02 5.83 -4.22
C LEU A 185 -17.72 5.90 -3.39
N ASN A 186 -16.62 6.38 -3.97
CA ASN A 186 -15.38 6.56 -3.22
C ASN A 186 -15.52 7.66 -2.15
N LYS A 187 -16.19 8.78 -2.46
CA LYS A 187 -16.45 9.85 -1.50
C LYS A 187 -17.32 9.38 -0.34
N LEU A 188 -18.36 8.59 -0.62
CA LEU A 188 -19.20 7.95 0.40
C LEU A 188 -18.38 6.99 1.25
N LEU A 189 -17.55 6.15 0.63
CA LEU A 189 -16.66 5.25 1.37
C LEU A 189 -15.75 6.03 2.33
N ASP A 190 -15.13 7.12 1.89
CA ASP A 190 -14.29 7.95 2.77
C ASP A 190 -15.03 8.45 4.02
N ILE A 191 -16.30 8.86 3.87
CA ILE A 191 -17.17 9.27 4.99
C ILE A 191 -17.46 8.08 5.91
N ILE A 192 -17.78 6.91 5.34
CA ILE A 192 -18.10 5.69 6.10
C ILE A 192 -16.88 5.11 6.84
N LEU A 193 -15.68 5.24 6.27
CA LEU A 193 -14.45 4.84 6.96
C LEU A 193 -14.23 5.66 8.24
N GLU A 194 -14.66 6.93 8.24
CA GLU A 194 -14.62 7.81 9.41
C GLU A 194 -15.80 7.58 10.36
N ASN A 195 -17.02 7.41 9.83
CA ASN A 195 -18.26 7.26 10.59
C ASN A 195 -19.06 6.04 10.10
N PRO A 196 -18.72 4.82 10.54
CA PRO A 196 -19.31 3.58 10.01
C PRO A 196 -20.82 3.45 10.28
N ASN A 197 -21.35 4.14 11.29
CA ASN A 197 -22.78 4.12 11.64
C ASN A 197 -23.67 4.78 10.59
N LEU A 198 -23.10 5.59 9.69
CA LEU A 198 -23.84 6.23 8.59
C LEU A 198 -24.05 5.28 7.39
N ASN A 199 -23.56 4.03 7.46
CA ASN A 199 -23.69 3.06 6.37
C ASN A 199 -25.06 2.38 6.34
N ASN A 200 -26.11 3.19 6.25
CA ASN A 200 -27.46 2.76 5.93
C ASN A 200 -27.96 3.57 4.74
N LYS A 201 -28.82 2.97 3.93
CA LYS A 201 -29.26 3.55 2.66
C LYS A 201 -29.87 4.94 2.80
N GLU A 202 -30.68 5.18 3.83
CA GLU A 202 -31.35 6.47 4.03
C GLU A 202 -30.36 7.60 4.30
N ASP A 203 -29.38 7.36 5.18
CA ASP A 203 -28.37 8.38 5.49
C ASP A 203 -27.40 8.60 4.32
N LEU A 204 -27.04 7.54 3.59
CA LEU A 204 -26.22 7.64 2.38
C LEU A 204 -26.91 8.46 1.29
N ILE A 205 -28.23 8.31 1.10
CA ILE A 205 -29.00 9.13 0.15
C ILE A 205 -28.97 10.60 0.56
N LYS A 206 -29.23 10.92 1.84
CA LYS A 206 -29.17 12.31 2.34
C LYS A 206 -27.79 12.93 2.12
N ILE A 207 -26.73 12.16 2.36
CA ILE A 207 -25.35 12.62 2.10
C ILE A 207 -25.17 12.95 0.62
N VAL A 208 -25.61 12.06 -0.29
CA VAL A 208 -25.53 12.31 -1.75
C VAL A 208 -26.28 13.57 -2.15
N GLU A 209 -27.49 13.79 -1.64
CA GLU A 209 -28.31 14.97 -1.94
C GLU A 209 -27.71 16.29 -1.40
N SER A 210 -26.84 16.21 -0.40
CA SER A 210 -26.16 17.37 0.19
C SER A 210 -24.83 17.76 -0.47
N ILE A 211 -24.34 16.94 -1.41
CA ILE A 211 -23.07 17.14 -2.13
C ILE A 211 -23.29 17.91 -3.42
#